data_AF-A0A959JJV2-F1
#
_entry.id   AF-A0A959JJV2-F1
#
_cell.length_a   1.000
_cell.length_b   1.000
_cell.length_c   1.000
_cell.angle_alpha   90.00
_cell.angle_beta   90.00
_cell.angle_gamma   90.00
#
_symmetry.space_group_name_H-M   'P 1'
#
loop_
_entity.id
_entity.type
_entity.pdbx_description
1 polymer ?
#
loop_
_entity_poly.entity_id
_entity_poly.type
_entity_poly.pdbx_seq_one_letter_code
_entity_poly.pdbx_strand_id
1 'polypeptide(L)'
;KVFSAKDRFHIGQIGMQIPLYRSALQSKVKAIKMMEDIHSERVAMETKSLQSASMIYLENRKNMMSSIDIFRSDQLTASEAAIQLIKQKYIAGDIDFMEFTILSNNFINARKDYVELLRAFHLNEINLKYLQK
;
A
#
# COMPACT_ATOMS: atom_id res chain seq x y z
N LYS A 1 46.98 -49.67 -51.05
CA LYS A 1 45.88 -49.01 -50.30
C LYS A 1 46.37 -47.63 -49.89
N VAL A 2 45.77 -46.58 -50.45
CA VAL A 2 46.08 -45.18 -50.13
C VAL A 2 45.33 -44.81 -48.86
N PHE A 3 46.04 -44.37 -47.81
CA PHE A 3 45.42 -43.89 -46.57
C PHE A 3 44.89 -42.46 -46.78
N SER A 4 43.58 -42.27 -46.58
CA SER A 4 42.86 -41.01 -46.82
C SER A 4 42.86 -40.08 -45.60
N ALA A 5 42.91 -38.77 -45.86
CA ALA A 5 43.10 -37.66 -44.93
C ALA A 5 41.84 -37.23 -44.13
N LYS A 6 40.91 -38.15 -43.82
CA LYS A 6 39.56 -37.76 -43.39
C LYS A 6 39.34 -37.57 -41.88
N ASP A 7 40.26 -38.03 -41.02
CA ASP A 7 40.08 -38.01 -39.55
C ASP A 7 41.25 -37.35 -38.78
N ARG A 8 41.88 -36.33 -39.35
CA ARG A 8 43.04 -35.69 -38.70
C ARG A 8 42.59 -34.43 -37.98
N PHE A 9 42.56 -34.55 -36.65
CA PHE A 9 42.46 -33.48 -35.63
C PHE A 9 41.06 -33.21 -35.05
N HIS A 10 40.67 -34.06 -34.09
CA HIS A 10 39.83 -33.65 -32.97
C HIS A 10 40.72 -33.60 -31.72
N ILE A 11 41.11 -32.39 -31.28
CA ILE A 11 41.85 -32.17 -30.03
C ILE A 11 40.89 -31.51 -29.04
N GLY A 12 40.52 -32.24 -27.99
CA GLY A 12 39.88 -31.69 -26.79
C GLY A 12 40.90 -31.68 -25.66
N GLN A 13 41.12 -30.52 -25.04
CA GLN A 13 42.03 -30.37 -23.92
C GLN A 13 41.23 -30.25 -22.62
N ILE A 14 41.51 -31.13 -21.66
CA ILE A 14 41.06 -30.98 -20.28
C ILE A 14 42.26 -30.46 -19.50
N GLY A 15 42.16 -29.23 -19.01
CA GLY A 15 43.18 -28.58 -18.19
C GLY A 15 42.71 -28.40 -16.76
N MET A 16 43.58 -28.68 -15.79
CA MET A 16 43.35 -28.39 -14.38
C MET A 16 44.10 -27.10 -14.00
N GLN A 17 43.38 -26.10 -13.49
CA GLN A 17 43.97 -24.84 -13.05
C GLN A 17 44.08 -24.82 -11.52
N ILE A 18 45.30 -24.76 -10.99
CA ILE A 18 45.56 -24.59 -9.56
C ILE A 18 46.12 -23.18 -9.35
N PRO A 19 45.39 -22.27 -8.68
CA PRO A 19 45.86 -20.91 -8.45
C PRO A 19 47.00 -20.90 -7.42
N LEU A 20 48.15 -20.35 -7.82
CA LEU A 20 49.34 -20.22 -6.94
C LEU A 20 49.17 -19.10 -5.90
N TYR A 21 48.29 -18.12 -6.15
CA TYR A 21 47.98 -17.01 -5.25
C TYR A 21 46.47 -16.94 -4.97
N ARG A 22 46.08 -16.86 -3.70
CA ARG A 22 44.65 -16.94 -3.28
C ARG A 22 44.02 -15.59 -2.92
N SER A 23 44.76 -14.49 -2.94
CA SER A 23 44.28 -13.16 -2.51
C SER A 23 43.05 -12.69 -3.30
N ALA A 24 43.08 -12.82 -4.64
CA ALA A 24 41.94 -12.46 -5.48
C ALA A 24 40.69 -13.32 -5.19
N LEU A 25 40.88 -14.62 -4.91
CA LEU A 25 39.79 -15.52 -4.51
C LEU A 25 39.22 -15.15 -3.14
N GLN A 26 40.07 -14.80 -2.17
CA GLN A 26 39.63 -14.34 -0.85
C GLN A 26 38.85 -13.03 -0.92
N SER A 27 39.30 -12.06 -1.73
CA SER A 27 38.56 -10.81 -1.97
C SER A 27 37.20 -11.08 -2.61
N LYS A 28 37.13 -12.00 -3.58
CA LYS A 28 35.87 -12.41 -4.20
C LYS A 28 34.93 -13.07 -3.19
N VAL A 29 35.43 -13.96 -2.33
CA VAL A 29 34.65 -14.58 -1.24
C VAL A 29 34.16 -13.53 -0.26
N LYS A 30 34.99 -12.55 0.12
CA LYS A 30 34.58 -11.45 1.01
C LYS A 30 33.49 -10.58 0.39
N ALA A 31 33.60 -10.28 -0.90
CA ALA A 31 32.57 -9.54 -1.63
C ALA A 31 31.24 -10.32 -1.71
N ILE A 32 31.29 -11.64 -1.94
CA ILE A 32 30.10 -12.50 -1.93
C ILE A 32 29.43 -12.50 -0.56
N LYS A 33 30.19 -12.64 0.52
CA LYS A 33 29.66 -12.56 1.89
C LYS A 33 29.02 -11.21 2.18
N MET A 34 29.67 -10.12 1.77
CA MET A 34 29.09 -8.78 1.94
C MET A 34 27.79 -8.60 1.13
N MET A 35 27.71 -9.19 -0.07
CA MET A 35 26.45 -9.21 -0.83
C MET A 35 25.37 -10.02 -0.13
N GLU A 36 25.72 -11.18 0.43
CA GLU A 36 24.81 -11.99 1.25
C GLU A 36 24.27 -11.21 2.44
N ASP A 37 25.14 -10.51 3.17
CA ASP A 37 24.76 -9.64 4.29
C ASP A 37 23.80 -8.54 3.83
N ILE A 38 24.14 -7.82 2.74
CA ILE A 38 23.28 -6.77 2.15
C ILE A 38 21.90 -7.33 1.76
N HIS A 39 21.86 -8.52 1.16
CA HIS A 39 20.60 -9.15 0.78
C HIS A 39 19.78 -9.55 2.02
N SER A 40 20.42 -10.07 3.06
CA SER A 40 19.75 -10.41 4.32
C SER A 40 19.17 -9.17 5.01
N GLU A 41 19.93 -8.08 5.06
CA GLU A 41 19.48 -6.80 5.62
C GLU A 41 18.33 -6.22 4.81
N ARG A 42 18.38 -6.31 3.48
CA ARG A 42 17.28 -5.87 2.61
C ARG A 42 15.99 -6.63 2.92
N VAL A 43 16.05 -7.95 3.04
CA VAL A 43 14.88 -8.77 3.42
C VAL A 43 14.35 -8.38 4.80
N ALA A 44 15.23 -8.16 5.77
CA ALA A 44 14.82 -7.74 7.11
C ALA A 44 14.16 -6.34 7.11
N MET A 45 14.72 -5.39 6.37
CA MET A 45 14.14 -4.06 6.19
C MET A 45 12.78 -4.10 5.52
N GLU A 46 12.65 -4.89 4.44
CA GLU A 46 11.39 -5.02 3.70
C GLU A 46 10.31 -5.70 4.56
N THR A 47 10.68 -6.74 5.31
CA THR A 47 9.78 -7.38 6.28
C THR A 47 9.28 -6.38 7.32
N LYS A 48 10.17 -5.56 7.88
CA LYS A 48 9.81 -4.52 8.85
C LYS A 48 8.92 -3.43 8.22
N SER A 49 9.19 -3.08 6.96
CA SER A 49 8.38 -2.12 6.21
C SER A 49 6.96 -2.64 6.01
N LEU A 50 6.79 -3.90 5.60
CA LEU A 50 5.48 -4.54 5.45
C LEU A 50 4.72 -4.63 6.78
N GLN A 51 5.40 -5.00 7.87
CA GLN A 51 4.80 -5.00 9.22
C GLN A 51 4.32 -3.61 9.63
N SER A 52 5.16 -2.58 9.41
CA SER A 52 4.80 -1.19 9.69
C SER A 52 3.57 -0.75 8.89
N ALA A 53 3.57 -1.01 7.58
CA ALA A 53 2.44 -0.72 6.71
C ALA A 53 1.16 -1.40 7.22
N SER A 54 1.22 -2.69 7.56
CA SER A 54 0.08 -3.43 8.09
C SER A 54 -0.46 -2.82 9.38
N MET A 55 0.41 -2.38 10.31
CA MET A 55 -0.02 -1.73 11.55
C MET A 55 -0.76 -0.41 11.26
N ILE A 56 -0.23 0.41 10.35
CA ILE A 56 -0.86 1.68 9.93
C ILE A 56 -2.25 1.42 9.34
N TYR A 57 -2.40 0.41 8.47
CA TYR A 57 -3.71 0.09 7.89
C TYR A 57 -4.70 -0.41 8.95
N LEU A 58 -4.26 -1.25 9.89
CA LEU A 58 -5.11 -1.72 11.00
C LEU A 58 -5.60 -0.57 11.89
N GLU A 59 -4.71 0.36 12.23
CA GLU A 59 -5.04 1.53 13.04
C GLU A 59 -6.02 2.45 12.31
N ASN A 60 -5.74 2.75 11.04
CA ASN A 60 -6.62 3.54 10.19
C ASN A 60 -8.02 2.91 10.08
N ARG A 61 -8.10 1.58 9.91
CA ARG A 61 -9.38 0.86 9.88
C ARG A 61 -10.17 1.07 11.17
N LYS A 62 -9.50 0.97 12.33
CA LYS A 62 -10.14 1.18 13.64
C LYS A 62 -10.67 2.61 13.78
N ASN A 63 -9.86 3.60 13.42
CA ASN A 63 -10.24 5.02 13.51
C ASN A 63 -11.40 5.34 12.57
N MET A 64 -11.33 4.90 11.31
CA MET A 64 -12.39 5.07 10.33
C MET A 64 -13.69 4.40 10.76
N MET A 65 -13.64 3.20 11.33
CA MET A 65 -14.83 2.50 11.83
C MET A 65 -15.50 3.28 12.96
N SER A 66 -14.72 3.81 13.91
CA SER A 66 -15.25 4.69 14.96
C SER A 66 -15.90 5.94 14.39
N SER A 67 -15.31 6.57 13.36
CA SER A 67 -15.91 7.72 12.70
C SER A 67 -17.20 7.37 11.96
N ILE A 68 -17.24 6.23 11.26
CA ILE A 68 -18.43 5.74 10.57
C ILE A 68 -19.59 5.52 11.56
N ASP A 69 -19.29 4.94 12.73
CA ASP A 69 -20.30 4.70 13.77
C ASP A 69 -20.90 6.01 14.29
N ILE A 70 -20.06 7.01 14.57
CA ILE A 70 -20.50 8.37 15.00
C ILE A 70 -21.39 9.02 13.94
N PHE A 71 -20.99 8.93 12.66
CA PHE A 71 -21.80 9.47 11.57
C PHE A 71 -23.16 8.78 11.47
N ARG A 72 -23.19 7.45 11.67
CA ARG A 72 -24.38 6.62 11.52
C ARG A 72 -25.37 6.77 12.68
N SER A 73 -24.89 6.82 13.92
CA SER A 73 -25.78 6.90 15.09
C SER A 73 -26.32 8.30 15.32
N ASP A 74 -25.47 9.32 15.19
CA ASP A 74 -25.77 10.64 15.75
C ASP A 74 -25.96 11.69 14.66
N GLN A 75 -25.01 11.81 13.72
CA GLN A 75 -25.01 12.93 12.78
C GLN A 75 -26.05 12.78 11.67
N LEU A 76 -26.18 11.61 11.04
CA LEU A 76 -27.12 11.42 9.93
C LEU A 76 -28.58 11.60 10.39
N THR A 77 -28.98 10.96 11.49
CA THR A 77 -30.33 11.08 12.05
C THR A 77 -30.66 12.51 12.47
N ALA A 78 -29.73 13.19 13.16
CA ALA A 78 -29.92 14.59 13.55
C ALA A 78 -29.99 15.53 12.34
N SER A 79 -29.21 15.23 11.30
CA SER A 79 -29.15 16.05 10.09
C SER A 79 -30.44 16.00 9.27
N GLU A 80 -31.11 14.85 9.18
CA GLU A 80 -32.38 14.71 8.45
C GLU A 80 -33.51 15.52 9.10
N ALA A 81 -33.58 15.50 10.43
CA ALA A 81 -34.49 16.38 11.16
C ALA A 81 -34.14 17.87 10.96
N ALA A 82 -32.84 18.19 10.93
CA ALA A 82 -32.36 19.55 10.75
C ALA A 82 -32.71 20.13 9.37
N ILE A 83 -32.54 19.39 8.27
CA ILE A 83 -32.89 19.88 6.93
C ILE A 83 -34.41 20.13 6.80
N GLN A 84 -35.22 19.27 7.43
CA GLN A 84 -36.68 19.46 7.44
C GLN A 84 -37.08 20.72 8.22
N LEU A 85 -36.43 20.98 9.37
CA LEU A 85 -36.62 22.21 10.14
C LEU A 85 -36.17 23.46 9.36
N ILE A 86 -35.01 23.40 8.69
CA ILE A 86 -34.50 24.49 7.85
C ILE A 86 -35.51 24.84 6.73
N LYS A 87 -36.05 23.81 6.08
CA LYS A 87 -37.10 23.99 5.06
C LYS A 87 -38.36 24.63 5.62
N GLN A 88 -38.80 24.21 6.81
CA GLN A 88 -39.97 24.80 7.47
C GLN A 88 -39.74 26.27 7.82
N LYS A 89 -38.58 26.62 8.38
CA LYS A 89 -38.20 28.00 8.68
C LYS A 89 -38.18 28.88 7.44
N TYR A 90 -37.67 28.38 6.32
CA TYR A 90 -37.69 29.12 5.05
C TYR A 90 -39.12 29.37 4.56
N ILE A 91 -39.99 28.35 4.59
CA ILE A 91 -41.40 28.47 4.18
C ILE A 91 -42.16 29.44 5.10
N ALA A 92 -41.87 29.42 6.40
CA ALA A 92 -42.45 30.33 7.38
C ALA A 92 -41.95 31.78 7.25
N GLY A 93 -40.87 32.01 6.49
CA GLY A 93 -40.21 33.32 6.37
C GLY A 93 -39.27 33.65 7.53
N ASP A 94 -38.94 32.68 8.38
CA ASP A 94 -38.04 32.84 9.54
C ASP A 94 -36.57 32.95 9.12
N ILE A 95 -36.22 32.46 7.93
CA ILE A 95 -34.87 32.57 7.33
C ILE A 95 -35.00 32.96 5.85
N ASP A 96 -33.99 33.66 5.35
CA ASP A 96 -33.95 34.07 3.94
C ASP A 96 -33.41 32.97 3.00
N PHE A 97 -33.44 33.23 1.69
CA PHE A 97 -32.97 32.28 0.69
C PHE A 97 -31.45 32.02 0.74
N MET A 98 -30.65 33.02 1.13
CA MET A 98 -29.21 32.89 1.28
C MET A 98 -28.88 31.95 2.45
N GLU A 99 -29.51 32.18 3.60
CA GLU A 99 -29.38 31.33 4.79
C GLU A 99 -29.83 29.90 4.50
N PHE A 100 -30.98 29.72 3.84
CA PHE A 100 -31.45 28.41 3.40
C PHE A 100 -30.42 27.69 2.53
N THR A 101 -29.81 28.40 1.58
CA THR A 101 -28.80 27.84 0.67
C THR A 101 -27.52 27.43 1.40
N ILE A 102 -27.02 28.28 2.30
CA ILE A 102 -25.81 27.99 3.11
C ILE A 102 -26.05 26.76 3.99
N LEU A 103 -27.17 26.72 4.70
CA LEU A 103 -27.50 25.61 5.60
C LEU A 103 -27.72 24.30 4.84
N SER A 104 -28.36 24.37 3.66
CA SER A 104 -28.52 23.21 2.77
C SER A 104 -27.17 22.70 2.24
N ASN A 105 -26.26 23.59 1.87
CA ASN A 105 -24.92 23.23 1.42
C ASN A 105 -24.11 22.55 2.53
N ASN A 106 -24.21 23.02 3.78
CA ASN A 106 -23.53 22.39 4.91
C ASN A 106 -24.00 20.95 5.11
N PHE A 107 -25.31 20.70 4.99
CA PHE A 107 -25.87 19.34 5.05
C PHE A 107 -25.36 18.45 3.91
N ILE A 108 -25.36 18.97 2.67
CA ILE A 108 -24.84 18.25 1.50
C ILE A 108 -23.36 17.89 1.70
N ASN A 109 -22.56 18.83 2.20
CA ASN A 109 -21.15 18.61 2.48
C ASN A 109 -20.94 17.55 3.56
N ALA A 110 -21.69 17.59 4.66
CA ALA A 110 -21.61 16.55 5.70
C ALA A 110 -21.91 15.15 5.16
N ARG A 111 -22.92 15.03 4.27
CA ARG A 111 -23.24 13.75 3.61
C ARG A 111 -22.15 13.32 2.63
N LYS A 112 -21.55 14.27 1.92
CA LYS A 112 -20.41 14.00 1.04
C LYS A 112 -19.20 13.48 1.84
N ASP A 113 -18.85 14.14 2.94
CA ASP A 113 -17.74 13.74 3.80
C ASP A 113 -17.93 12.31 4.34
N TYR A 114 -19.17 11.94 4.70
CA TYR A 114 -19.49 10.57 5.09
C TYR A 114 -19.25 9.55 3.96
N VAL A 115 -19.68 9.86 2.74
CA VAL A 115 -19.45 8.99 1.57
C VAL A 115 -17.96 8.86 1.27
N GLU A 116 -17.19 9.95 1.40
CA GLU A 116 -15.74 9.93 1.23
C GLU A 116 -15.05 9.08 2.30
N LEU A 117 -15.51 9.15 3.56
CA LEU A 117 -15.04 8.31 4.65
C LEU A 117 -15.28 6.82 4.37
N LEU A 118 -16.49 6.45 3.92
CA LEU A 118 -16.80 5.07 3.53
C LEU A 118 -15.90 4.58 2.38
N ARG A 119 -15.68 5.42 1.38
CA ARG A 119 -14.77 5.11 0.27
C ARG A 119 -13.34 4.87 0.77
N ALA A 120 -12.85 5.74 1.66
CA ALA A 120 -11.53 5.63 2.23
C ALA A 120 -11.37 4.36 3.09
N PHE A 121 -12.41 4.00 3.85
CA PHE A 121 -12.46 2.75 4.61
C PHE A 121 -12.35 1.51 3.71
N HIS A 122 -13.13 1.43 2.64
CA HIS A 122 -13.05 0.28 1.72
C HIS A 122 -11.69 0.20 1.02
N LEU A 123 -11.11 1.34 0.62
CA LEU A 123 -9.76 1.35 0.04
C LEU A 123 -8.70 0.87 1.06
N ASN A 124 -8.85 1.26 2.32
CA ASN A 124 -8.01 0.78 3.41
C ASN A 124 -8.12 -0.75 3.58
N GLU A 125 -9.33 -1.32 3.55
CA GLU A 125 -9.53 -2.76 3.61
C GLU A 125 -8.90 -3.52 2.43
N ILE A 126 -8.98 -2.95 1.22
CA ILE A 126 -8.33 -3.52 0.03
C ILE A 126 -6.81 -3.57 0.23
N ASN A 127 -6.21 -2.47 0.71
CA ASN A 127 -4.77 -2.40 0.95
C ASN A 127 -4.33 -3.38 2.06
N LEU A 128 -5.13 -3.51 3.12
CA LEU A 128 -4.87 -4.48 4.19
C LEU A 128 -4.87 -5.92 3.64
N LYS A 129 -5.85 -6.26 2.79
CA LYS A 129 -5.92 -7.58 2.14
C LYS A 129 -4.74 -7.84 1.20
N TYR A 130 -4.24 -6.80 0.52
CA TYR A 130 -3.07 -6.92 -0.35
C TYR A 130 -1.79 -7.22 0.43
N LEU A 131 -1.62 -6.61 1.61
CA LEU A 131 -0.45 -6.87 2.49
C LEU A 131 -0.48 -8.22 3.20
N GLN A 132 -1.63 -8.88 3.26
CA GLN A 132 -1.81 -10.20 3.88
C GLN A 132 -1.70 -11.37 2.90
N LYS A 133 -1.62 -11.09 1.58
CA LYS A 133 -1.38 -12.09 0.53
C LYS A 133 0.11 -12.32 0.35
#